data_AF-A0A2D8GIQ5-F1
#
_entry.id   AF-A0A2D8GIQ5-F1
#
_cell.length_a   1.000
_cell.length_b   1.000
_cell.length_c   1.000
_cell.angle_alpha   90.00
_cell.angle_beta   90.00
_cell.angle_gamma   90.00
#
_symmetry.space_group_name_H-M   'P 1'
#
loop_
_entity.id
_entity.type
_entity.pdbx_description
1 polymer ?
#
loop_
_entity_poly.entity_id
_entity_poly.type
_entity_poly.pdbx_seq_one_letter_code
_entity_poly.pdbx_strand_id
1 'polypeptide(L)'
;MKNLAVVALLAFCAAACGGSSGGDARVDDVVAWLEEESALDDVQLTVSENRCLAGEIVASLDDDLLDELLAGNPGDDPPKGTELILIESLFDCVDMNQLMVDSMVAEGATQEEAECFAGALDADTLETIMTSELTGTDPSPEEEEALMAVAFELMFTCGGFDE
;
A
#
# COMPACT_ATOMS: atom_id res chain seq x y z
N MET A 1 23.48 -38.44 10.95
CA MET A 1 24.00 -37.68 12.12
C MET A 1 24.79 -36.49 11.57
N LYS A 2 24.30 -35.27 11.82
CA LYS A 2 24.98 -33.95 11.80
C LYS A 2 25.78 -33.62 10.52
N ASN A 3 25.51 -32.50 9.85
CA ASN A 3 25.89 -31.18 10.35
C ASN A 3 24.96 -30.09 9.81
N LEU A 4 24.37 -29.35 10.75
CA LEU A 4 23.96 -27.95 10.59
C LEU A 4 25.20 -27.07 10.44
N ALA A 5 24.95 -25.83 9.98
CA ALA A 5 25.77 -24.62 10.12
C ALA A 5 26.70 -24.31 8.93
N VAL A 6 26.84 -23.10 8.38
CA VAL A 6 26.19 -21.77 8.53
C VAL A 6 26.97 -20.82 7.60
N VAL A 7 26.27 -19.86 6.98
CA VAL A 7 26.75 -18.51 6.57
C VAL A 7 27.78 -18.40 5.43
N ALA A 8 27.44 -17.65 4.37
CA ALA A 8 27.95 -16.28 4.19
C ALA A 8 27.56 -15.63 2.83
N LEU A 9 27.19 -14.35 2.92
CA LEU A 9 27.46 -13.29 1.95
C LEU A 9 26.68 -13.29 0.62
N LEU A 10 25.49 -12.68 0.65
CA LEU A 10 25.06 -11.81 -0.44
C LEU A 10 24.88 -10.40 0.13
N ALA A 11 26.00 -9.68 0.22
CA ALA A 11 26.03 -8.24 0.33
C ALA A 11 25.61 -7.67 -1.04
N PHE A 12 24.32 -7.39 -1.22
CA PHE A 12 23.87 -6.46 -2.24
C PHE A 12 23.92 -5.07 -1.63
N CYS A 13 24.96 -4.30 -1.98
CA CYS A 13 24.98 -2.88 -1.72
C CYS A 13 23.86 -2.22 -2.51
N ALA A 14 22.75 -1.92 -1.83
CA ALA A 14 21.77 -0.94 -2.27
C ALA A 14 22.44 0.43 -2.33
N ALA A 15 22.96 0.78 -3.51
CA ALA A 15 23.38 2.12 -3.81
C ALA A 15 22.14 2.94 -4.21
N ALA A 16 21.33 3.34 -3.23
CA ALA A 16 20.43 4.51 -3.28
C ALA A 16 19.51 4.56 -2.05
N CYS A 17 20.05 4.82 -0.86
CA CYS A 17 19.47 5.73 0.13
C CYS A 17 20.47 5.87 1.28
N GLY A 18 20.92 7.08 1.57
CA GLY A 18 21.86 7.32 2.66
C GLY A 18 21.12 7.37 3.98
N GLY A 19 21.40 6.44 4.90
CA GLY A 19 20.85 6.47 6.24
C GLY A 19 21.67 5.62 7.20
N SER A 20 21.99 6.18 8.37
CA SER A 20 22.79 5.60 9.45
C SER A 20 22.27 4.24 9.93
N SER A 21 23.16 3.35 10.40
CA SER A 21 22.91 1.95 10.82
C SER A 21 21.86 1.73 11.95
N GLY A 22 21.12 2.75 12.35
CA GLY A 22 19.93 2.67 13.20
C GLY A 22 18.60 2.81 12.44
N GLY A 23 18.59 3.48 11.28
CA GLY A 23 17.40 3.57 10.43
C GLY A 23 17.05 2.24 9.78
N ASP A 24 18.07 1.48 9.33
CA ASP A 24 17.86 0.15 8.75
C ASP A 24 17.20 -0.84 9.73
N ALA A 25 17.50 -0.75 11.04
CA ALA A 25 16.88 -1.63 12.03
C ALA A 25 15.39 -1.31 12.23
N ARG A 26 15.02 -0.02 12.25
CA ARG A 26 13.62 0.41 12.34
C ARG A 26 12.83 0.04 11.08
N VAL A 27 13.46 0.17 9.92
CA VAL A 27 12.85 -0.28 8.65
C VAL A 27 12.62 -1.79 8.69
N ASP A 28 13.58 -2.58 9.16
CA ASP A 28 13.41 -4.02 9.28
C ASP A 28 12.29 -4.41 10.29
N ASP A 29 12.10 -3.64 11.38
CA ASP A 29 10.99 -3.84 12.32
C ASP A 29 9.62 -3.55 11.67
N VAL A 30 9.51 -2.48 10.86
CA VAL A 30 8.28 -2.16 10.11
C VAL A 30 8.02 -3.16 8.99
N VAL A 31 9.05 -3.65 8.29
CA VAL A 31 8.89 -4.72 7.30
C VAL A 31 8.31 -5.97 7.95
N ALA A 32 8.79 -6.36 9.14
CA ALA A 32 8.23 -7.51 9.85
C ALA A 32 6.76 -7.31 10.22
N TRP A 33 6.38 -6.09 10.64
CA TRP A 33 4.99 -5.74 10.93
C TRP A 33 4.09 -5.78 9.68
N LEU A 34 4.57 -5.25 8.54
CA LEU A 34 3.86 -5.32 7.25
C LEU A 34 3.71 -6.75 6.75
N GLU A 35 4.72 -7.61 6.93
CA GLU A 35 4.62 -9.03 6.56
C GLU A 35 3.60 -9.81 7.42
N GLU A 36 3.40 -9.40 8.68
CA GLU A 36 2.32 -9.92 9.52
C GLU A 36 0.93 -9.46 9.03
N GLU A 37 0.82 -8.24 8.51
CA GLU A 37 -0.39 -7.67 7.92
C GLU A 37 -0.77 -8.32 6.57
N SER A 38 0.19 -8.44 5.65
CA SER A 38 -0.01 -9.14 4.37
C SER A 38 -0.33 -10.64 4.53
N ALA A 39 -0.11 -11.21 5.72
CA ALA A 39 -0.56 -12.57 6.04
C ALA A 39 -2.04 -12.63 6.46
N LEU A 40 -2.65 -11.48 6.76
CA LEU A 40 -4.05 -11.32 7.13
C LEU A 40 -4.92 -10.86 5.95
N ASP A 41 -4.35 -10.18 4.95
CA ASP A 41 -5.05 -9.73 3.74
C ASP A 41 -4.69 -10.56 2.49
N ASP A 42 -5.59 -10.58 1.49
CA ASP A 42 -5.39 -11.32 0.23
C ASP A 42 -4.44 -10.59 -0.74
N VAL A 43 -4.05 -9.35 -0.44
CA VAL A 43 -3.15 -8.53 -1.24
C VAL A 43 -1.71 -8.66 -0.74
N GLN A 44 -0.87 -9.39 -1.49
CA GLN A 44 0.55 -9.54 -1.17
C GLN A 44 1.42 -8.56 -1.95
N LEU A 45 1.98 -7.59 -1.23
CA LEU A 45 3.03 -6.72 -1.75
C LEU A 45 4.34 -7.50 -1.94
N THR A 46 5.15 -7.08 -2.92
CA THR A 46 6.49 -7.61 -3.11
C THR A 46 7.42 -7.18 -1.99
N VAL A 47 8.51 -7.94 -1.79
CA VAL A 47 9.56 -7.61 -0.80
C VAL A 47 10.13 -6.19 -1.03
N SER A 48 10.22 -5.75 -2.29
CA SER A 48 10.67 -4.39 -2.63
C SER A 48 9.66 -3.31 -2.23
N GLU A 49 8.37 -3.54 -2.43
CA GLU A 49 7.30 -2.62 -2.05
C GLU A 49 7.19 -2.52 -0.54
N ASN A 50 7.19 -3.65 0.18
CA ASN A 50 7.21 -3.66 1.65
C ASN A 50 8.41 -2.90 2.23
N ARG A 51 9.59 -3.05 1.60
CA ARG A 51 10.78 -2.32 2.06
C ARG A 51 10.72 -0.83 1.74
N CYS A 52 10.09 -0.44 0.63
CA CYS A 52 9.84 0.97 0.30
C CYS A 52 8.87 1.57 1.32
N LEU A 53 7.72 0.94 1.54
CA LEU A 53 6.68 1.38 2.46
C LEU A 53 7.23 1.54 3.88
N ALA A 54 7.97 0.54 4.37
CA ALA A 54 8.66 0.62 5.65
C ALA A 54 9.65 1.79 5.73
N GLY A 55 10.33 2.12 4.63
CA GLY A 55 11.23 3.26 4.54
C GLY A 55 10.51 4.60 4.69
N GLU A 56 9.42 4.80 3.96
CA GLU A 56 8.61 6.02 4.02
C GLU A 56 7.93 6.20 5.38
N ILE A 57 7.39 5.12 5.96
CA ILE A 57 6.80 5.14 7.31
C ILE A 57 7.83 5.59 8.36
N VAL A 58 9.04 5.01 8.34
CA VAL A 58 10.12 5.38 9.28
C VAL A 58 10.63 6.80 9.04
N ALA A 59 10.60 7.28 7.80
CA ALA A 59 11.02 8.63 7.46
C ALA A 59 10.01 9.71 7.88
N SER A 60 8.73 9.37 7.87
CA SER A 60 7.61 10.32 8.04
C SER A 60 6.99 10.30 9.43
N LEU A 61 7.02 9.16 10.15
CA LEU A 61 6.53 9.08 11.52
C LEU A 61 7.58 9.46 12.56
N ASP A 62 7.14 10.20 13.58
CA ASP A 62 7.92 10.39 14.80
C ASP A 62 8.06 9.06 15.57
N ASP A 63 9.19 8.88 16.25
CA ASP A 63 9.52 7.63 16.98
C ASP A 63 8.40 7.17 17.94
N ASP A 64 7.74 8.11 18.64
CA ASP A 64 6.66 7.81 19.59
C ASP A 64 5.41 7.24 18.88
N LEU A 65 5.03 7.79 17.72
CA LEU A 65 3.90 7.31 16.93
C LEU A 65 4.21 6.00 16.23
N LEU A 66 5.46 5.85 15.76
CA LEU A 66 5.93 4.60 15.16
C LEU A 66 5.95 3.46 16.20
N ASP A 67 6.36 3.73 17.44
CA ASP A 67 6.29 2.76 18.52
C ASP A 67 4.84 2.38 18.87
N GLU A 68 3.91 3.34 18.84
CA GLU A 68 2.48 3.08 19.05
C GLU A 68 1.89 2.23 17.91
N LEU A 69 2.23 2.53 16.66
CA LEU A 69 1.83 1.77 15.48
C LEU A 69 2.30 0.31 15.57
N LEU A 70 3.58 0.10 15.87
CA LEU A 70 4.19 -1.24 15.97
C LEU A 70 3.70 -2.03 17.20
N ALA A 71 3.20 -1.35 18.23
CA ALA A 71 2.56 -2.00 19.38
C ALA A 71 1.12 -2.44 19.10
N GLY A 72 0.49 -1.85 18.08
CA GLY A 72 -0.83 -2.21 17.58
C GLY A 72 -0.83 -3.50 16.76
N ASN A 73 -2.02 -4.09 16.59
CA ASN A 73 -2.21 -5.17 15.65
C ASN A 73 -2.39 -4.58 14.24
N PRO A 74 -1.74 -5.12 13.19
CA PRO A 74 -1.85 -4.53 11.85
C PRO A 74 -3.26 -4.53 11.25
N GLY A 75 -4.13 -5.43 11.71
CA GLY A 75 -5.54 -5.48 11.29
C GLY A 75 -6.49 -4.62 12.13
N ASP A 76 -5.99 -3.84 13.10
CA ASP A 76 -6.78 -2.85 13.84
C ASP A 76 -6.59 -1.46 13.23
N ASP A 77 -7.53 -0.53 13.52
CA ASP A 77 -7.41 0.86 13.07
C ASP A 77 -6.06 1.46 13.54
N PRO A 78 -5.33 2.14 12.64
CA PRO A 78 -4.03 2.69 12.97
C PRO A 78 -4.15 3.84 14.00
N PRO A 79 -3.07 4.16 14.74
CA PRO A 79 -3.09 5.26 15.69
C PRO A 79 -3.42 6.59 15.01
N LYS A 80 -4.12 7.47 15.73
CA LYS A 80 -4.50 8.79 15.20
C LYS A 80 -3.29 9.61 14.79
N GLY A 81 -3.35 10.17 13.60
CA GLY A 81 -2.28 10.97 13.00
C GLY A 81 -1.30 10.16 12.15
N THR A 82 -1.52 8.85 11.98
CA THR A 82 -0.71 7.99 11.10
C THR A 82 -1.40 7.69 9.77
N GLU A 83 -2.72 7.91 9.68
CA GLU A 83 -3.57 7.49 8.56
C GLU A 83 -3.09 8.06 7.22
N LEU A 84 -2.85 9.37 7.15
CA LEU A 84 -2.39 10.02 5.91
C LEU A 84 -0.99 9.56 5.53
N ILE A 85 -0.10 9.38 6.49
CA ILE A 85 1.28 8.95 6.23
C ILE A 85 1.29 7.53 5.67
N LEU A 86 0.44 6.64 6.19
CA LEU A 86 0.32 5.27 5.67
C LEU A 86 -0.21 5.26 4.23
N ILE A 87 -1.19 6.10 3.91
CA ILE A 87 -1.74 6.22 2.55
C ILE A 87 -0.70 6.82 1.60
N GLU A 88 -0.13 7.98 1.94
CA GLU A 88 0.89 8.65 1.11
C GLU A 88 2.07 7.70 0.84
N SER A 89 2.56 7.03 1.88
CA SER A 89 3.66 6.05 1.75
C SER A 89 3.29 4.87 0.85
N LEU A 90 2.03 4.43 0.88
CA LEU A 90 1.54 3.36 0.02
C LEU A 90 1.52 3.81 -1.45
N PHE A 91 0.99 5.00 -1.75
CA PHE A 91 0.93 5.55 -3.11
C PHE A 91 2.31 5.88 -3.69
N ASP A 92 3.27 6.27 -2.85
CA ASP A 92 4.65 6.54 -3.28
C ASP A 92 5.42 5.25 -3.61
N CYS A 93 5.06 4.12 -2.98
CA CYS A 93 5.81 2.87 -3.06
C CYS A 93 5.17 1.78 -3.91
N VAL A 94 3.84 1.82 -4.09
CA VAL A 94 3.06 0.79 -4.77
C VAL A 94 2.30 1.40 -5.95
N ASP A 95 2.34 0.72 -7.10
CA ASP A 95 1.49 1.07 -8.22
C ASP A 95 0.06 0.62 -7.93
N MET A 96 -0.71 1.50 -7.31
CA MET A 96 -2.09 1.23 -6.89
C MET A 96 -3.01 0.83 -8.06
N ASN A 97 -2.72 1.32 -9.26
CA ASN A 97 -3.48 0.94 -10.46
C ASN A 97 -3.17 -0.51 -10.83
N GLN A 98 -1.90 -0.91 -10.85
CA GLN A 98 -1.54 -2.32 -11.10
C GLN A 98 -2.05 -3.24 -9.98
N LEU A 99 -1.99 -2.80 -8.73
CA LEU A 99 -2.52 -3.55 -7.59
C LEU A 99 -4.03 -3.81 -7.75
N MET A 100 -4.78 -2.80 -8.19
CA MET A 100 -6.20 -2.93 -8.48
C MET A 100 -6.48 -3.88 -9.65
N VAL A 101 -5.69 -3.79 -10.73
CA VAL A 101 -5.79 -4.72 -11.87
C VAL A 101 -5.58 -6.16 -11.40
N ASP A 102 -4.50 -6.41 -10.67
CA ASP A 102 -4.13 -7.75 -10.20
C ASP A 102 -5.21 -8.32 -9.25
N SER A 103 -5.75 -7.48 -8.36
CA SER A 103 -6.86 -7.84 -7.47
C SER A 103 -8.11 -8.24 -8.25
N MET A 104 -8.56 -7.41 -9.20
CA MET A 104 -9.74 -7.70 -10.02
C MET A 104 -9.57 -8.96 -10.86
N VAL A 105 -8.38 -9.18 -11.43
CA VAL A 105 -8.07 -10.40 -12.18
C VAL A 105 -8.08 -11.63 -11.26
N ALA A 106 -7.56 -11.51 -10.04
CA ALA A 106 -7.62 -12.58 -9.04
C ALA A 106 -9.07 -12.92 -8.64
N GLU A 107 -9.96 -11.93 -8.60
CA GLU A 107 -11.40 -12.12 -8.35
C GLU A 107 -12.17 -12.66 -9.57
N GLY A 108 -11.53 -12.69 -10.74
CA GLY A 108 -12.06 -13.33 -11.96
C GLY A 108 -12.48 -12.38 -13.07
N ALA A 109 -12.20 -11.08 -12.96
CA ALA A 109 -12.31 -10.16 -14.09
C ALA A 109 -11.30 -10.52 -15.18
N THR A 110 -11.61 -10.18 -16.43
CA THR A 110 -10.61 -10.25 -17.49
C THR A 110 -9.57 -9.15 -17.33
N GLN A 111 -8.36 -9.37 -17.85
CA GLN A 111 -7.30 -8.36 -17.89
C GLN A 111 -7.79 -7.04 -18.52
N GLU A 112 -8.56 -7.12 -19.61
CA GLU A 112 -9.06 -5.94 -20.33
C GLU A 112 -10.10 -5.15 -19.50
N GLU A 113 -10.99 -5.84 -18.80
CA GLU A 113 -11.95 -5.22 -17.87
C GLU A 113 -11.25 -4.57 -16.68
N ALA A 114 -10.28 -5.28 -16.08
CA ALA A 114 -9.52 -4.80 -14.94
C ALA A 114 -8.67 -3.56 -15.30
N GLU A 115 -7.99 -3.58 -16.46
CA GLU A 115 -7.23 -2.43 -16.96
C GLU A 115 -8.13 -1.25 -17.33
N CYS A 116 -9.32 -1.50 -17.87
CA CYS A 116 -10.30 -0.44 -18.12
C CYS A 116 -10.74 0.22 -16.80
N PHE A 117 -11.06 -0.61 -15.80
CA PHE A 117 -11.55 -0.13 -14.53
C PHE A 117 -10.49 0.64 -13.75
N ALA A 118 -9.31 0.05 -13.57
CA ALA A 118 -8.19 0.70 -12.90
C ALA A 118 -7.68 1.93 -13.68
N GLY A 119 -7.76 1.92 -15.01
CA GLY A 119 -7.34 3.05 -15.84
C GLY A 119 -8.26 4.26 -15.79
N ALA A 120 -9.53 4.09 -15.42
CA ALA A 120 -10.47 5.19 -15.24
C ALA A 120 -10.37 5.85 -13.86
N LEU A 121 -9.76 5.17 -12.89
CA LEU A 121 -9.44 5.72 -11.58
C LEU A 121 -8.00 6.24 -11.61
N ASP A 122 -7.83 7.56 -11.63
CA ASP A 122 -6.50 8.15 -11.46
C ASP A 122 -6.03 8.03 -9.99
N ALA A 123 -4.71 8.16 -9.79
CA ALA A 123 -4.09 8.02 -8.48
C ALA A 123 -4.68 9.02 -7.46
N ASP A 124 -4.94 10.26 -7.87
CA ASP A 124 -5.53 11.29 -7.00
C ASP A 124 -6.94 10.89 -6.54
N THR A 125 -7.75 10.31 -7.43
CA THR A 125 -9.10 9.81 -7.12
C THR A 125 -9.03 8.63 -6.17
N LEU A 126 -8.11 7.68 -6.40
CA LEU A 126 -7.89 6.54 -5.51
C LEU A 126 -7.43 6.98 -4.12
N GLU A 127 -6.50 7.92 -4.05
CA GLU A 127 -5.99 8.49 -2.80
C GLU A 127 -7.11 9.16 -2.02
N THR A 128 -7.96 9.93 -2.71
CA THR A 128 -9.15 10.57 -2.12
C THR A 128 -10.12 9.55 -1.53
N ILE A 129 -10.42 8.47 -2.27
CA ILE A 129 -11.29 7.38 -1.80
C ILE A 129 -10.70 6.74 -0.54
N MET A 130 -9.43 6.32 -0.61
CA MET A 130 -8.77 5.62 0.50
C MET A 130 -8.65 6.51 1.74
N THR A 131 -8.36 7.80 1.55
CA THR A 131 -8.30 8.78 2.63
C THR A 131 -9.65 8.98 3.30
N SER A 132 -10.72 9.05 2.52
CA SER A 132 -12.09 9.15 3.05
C SER A 132 -12.45 7.94 3.90
N GLU A 133 -12.17 6.73 3.41
CA GLU A 133 -12.47 5.48 4.11
C GLU A 133 -11.67 5.34 5.42
N LEU A 134 -10.37 5.64 5.39
CA LEU A 134 -9.49 5.52 6.57
C LEU A 134 -9.73 6.61 7.62
N THR A 135 -9.98 7.85 7.20
CA THR A 135 -10.17 8.96 8.15
C THR A 135 -11.63 9.16 8.56
N GLY A 136 -12.58 8.54 7.84
CA GLY A 136 -14.01 8.80 7.96
C GLY A 136 -14.41 10.23 7.60
N THR A 137 -13.57 10.95 6.86
CA THR A 137 -13.83 12.32 6.42
C THR A 137 -14.44 12.29 5.04
N ASP A 138 -15.68 12.75 4.92
CA ASP A 138 -16.34 12.85 3.62
C ASP A 138 -15.53 13.75 2.67
N PRO A 139 -15.37 13.37 1.39
CA PRO A 139 -14.73 14.21 0.40
C PRO A 139 -15.49 15.53 0.23
N SER A 140 -14.78 16.56 -0.25
CA SER A 140 -15.41 17.84 -0.56
C SER A 140 -16.46 17.67 -1.68
N PRO A 141 -17.42 18.61 -1.81
CA PRO A 141 -18.42 18.52 -2.88
C PRO A 141 -17.85 18.46 -4.30
N GLU A 142 -16.67 19.06 -4.53
CA GLU A 142 -15.97 19.01 -5.81
C GLU A 142 -15.36 17.61 -6.07
N GLU A 143 -14.78 17.00 -5.03
CA GLU A 143 -14.24 15.63 -5.08
C GLU A 143 -15.37 14.59 -5.22
N GLU A 144 -16.50 14.76 -4.54
CA GLU A 144 -17.69 13.91 -4.71
C GLU A 144 -18.23 13.95 -6.14
N GLU A 145 -18.27 15.14 -6.77
CA GLU A 145 -18.72 15.28 -8.16
C GLU A 145 -17.75 14.60 -9.13
N ALA A 146 -16.44 14.75 -8.91
CA ALA A 146 -15.43 14.05 -9.70
C ALA A 146 -15.55 12.52 -9.56
N LEU A 147 -15.73 12.02 -8.34
CA LEU A 147 -15.87 10.60 -8.05
C LEU A 147 -17.15 10.02 -8.66
N MET A 148 -18.27 10.76 -8.64
CA MET A 148 -19.49 10.38 -9.37
C MET A 148 -19.30 10.40 -10.89
N ALA A 149 -18.53 11.34 -11.44
CA ALA A 149 -18.24 11.37 -12.87
C ALA A 149 -17.40 10.15 -13.31
N VAL A 150 -16.39 9.78 -12.52
CA VAL A 150 -15.58 8.57 -12.75
C VAL A 150 -16.43 7.31 -12.61
N ALA A 151 -17.27 7.20 -11.58
CA ALA A 151 -18.19 6.08 -11.42
C ALA A 151 -19.16 5.93 -12.60
N PHE A 152 -19.65 7.06 -13.14
CA PHE A 152 -20.46 7.06 -14.35
C PHE A 152 -19.65 6.60 -15.56
N GLU A 153 -18.45 7.15 -15.77
CA GLU A 153 -17.56 6.72 -16.86
C GLU A 153 -17.32 5.21 -16.82
N LEU A 154 -16.88 4.68 -15.68
CA LEU A 154 -16.67 3.24 -15.44
C LEU A 154 -17.89 2.39 -15.83
N MET A 155 -19.09 2.80 -15.43
CA MET A 155 -20.32 2.07 -15.74
C MET A 155 -20.61 2.03 -17.25
N PHE A 156 -20.26 3.08 -18.01
CA PHE A 156 -20.56 3.18 -19.44
C PHE A 156 -19.43 2.71 -20.35
N THR A 157 -18.17 2.77 -19.91
CA THR A 157 -16.99 2.45 -20.71
C THR A 157 -16.43 1.07 -20.40
N CYS A 158 -16.45 0.66 -19.13
CA CYS A 158 -15.89 -0.60 -18.65
C CYS A 158 -16.96 -1.63 -18.24
N GLY A 159 -18.17 -1.19 -17.90
CA GLY A 159 -19.33 -2.05 -17.61
C GLY A 159 -20.05 -2.60 -18.86
N GLY A 160 -19.55 -2.29 -20.06
CA GLY A 160 -20.15 -2.61 -21.36
C GLY A 160 -19.64 -3.90 -22.03
N PHE A 161 -19.00 -4.80 -21.30
CA PHE A 161 -18.79 -6.18 -21.75
C PHE A 161 -20.06 -6.99 -21.44
N ASP A 162 -21.12 -6.69 -22.18
CA ASP A 162 -22.40 -7.39 -22.14
C ASP A 162 -22.28 -8.87 -22.60
N GLU A 163 -23.05 -9.74 -21.93
CA GLU A 163 -23.67 -11.01 -22.39
C GLU A 163 -22.86 -12.34 -22.47
#